data_AF-A0AAD9IEM5-F1
#
_entry.id   AF-A0AAD9IEM5-F1
#
_cell.length_a   1.000
_cell.length_b   1.000
_cell.length_c   1.000
_cell.angle_alpha   90.00
_cell.angle_beta   90.00
_cell.angle_gamma   90.00
#
_symmetry.space_group_name_H-M   'P 1'
#
loop_
_entity.id
_entity.type
_entity.pdbx_description
1 polymer ?
#
loop_
_entity_poly.entity_id
_entity_poly.type
_entity_poly.pdbx_seq_one_letter_code
_entity_poly.pdbx_strand_id
1 'polypeptide(L)'
;MADVLAAVQRLSDERLKSKCEMAIDIIDRSIAMYGIKQLAFSFNGGKDSTVLLHLLRAALEQCRRGEVEGAGPVPGGLHEVHTFFFNNPLEFDEIVQFVTSTAAEHGMPLRILHGGFKQGLESLLSSTPIQAIILGTRKGDPNGGDQETFCPSSHGWPPFMRINPILHWSYHDVWSFLRECELPYCSLYDEGYTSLGSTTNTHRNEALRRPDGSFAPAYLLPDARLERAGRGKLERGHPSLRSVAGAPSAGVIVVGDDVLDASAEDACAAYLSRELRRAGLKLRRVVLLPDSAADVAAELRRMSAALDVVLTAGGVGSSPRDRTLEAVAAACDTHLAPCPELERRIRASFGENTTEAHLKLAQLPEGSETELIEFEAQTASPFPLIRCRNIYCLPGIPSLLHSTWPRVLEEISRHTQAAPQCHSIMLRLSTDDETVVSGPLQEVSRKFGETVSFGSYPLSQQADGAGVALSLESSDCAALSAAEEQLVGSIRPELVLSRVPDASSLDC
;
A
#
# COMPACT_ATOMS: atom_id res chain seq x y z
N MET A 1 4.72 18.66 37.68
CA MET A 1 4.16 17.57 36.85
C MET A 1 2.82 17.18 37.43
N ALA A 2 1.78 17.07 36.59
CA ALA A 2 0.45 16.65 37.04
C ALA A 2 0.48 15.22 37.60
N ASP A 3 -0.16 15.02 38.75
CA ASP A 3 -0.52 13.70 39.27
C ASP A 3 -1.60 13.13 38.34
N VAL A 4 -1.20 12.23 37.45
CA VAL A 4 -2.10 11.62 36.46
C VAL A 4 -3.19 10.80 37.15
N LEU A 5 -2.87 10.16 38.28
CA LEU A 5 -3.86 9.41 39.05
C LEU A 5 -4.95 10.35 39.60
N ALA A 6 -4.54 11.50 40.14
CA ALA A 6 -5.48 12.55 40.55
C ALA A 6 -6.22 13.21 39.37
N ALA A 7 -5.63 13.26 38.18
CA ALA A 7 -6.30 13.74 36.97
C ALA A 7 -7.39 12.74 36.51
N VAL A 8 -7.08 11.44 36.49
CA VAL A 8 -8.04 10.36 36.20
C VAL A 8 -9.23 10.41 37.15
N GLN A 9 -8.98 10.64 38.44
CA GLN A 9 -10.05 10.73 39.44
C GLN A 9 -10.97 11.95 39.27
N ARG A 10 -10.51 12.99 38.55
CA ARG A 10 -11.26 14.21 38.24
C ARG A 10 -11.93 14.20 36.87
N LEU A 11 -11.78 13.12 36.09
CA LEU A 11 -12.46 12.99 34.80
C LEU A 11 -13.98 13.10 34.96
N SER A 12 -14.59 13.86 34.08
CA SER A 12 -16.03 14.13 34.13
C SER A 12 -16.87 12.98 33.57
N ASP A 13 -16.32 12.23 32.61
CA ASP A 13 -16.94 11.04 32.02
C ASP A 13 -16.60 9.79 32.84
N GLU A 14 -17.58 9.28 33.58
CA GLU A 14 -17.47 8.04 34.37
C GLU A 14 -17.09 6.81 33.54
N ARG A 15 -17.50 6.76 32.25
CA ARG A 15 -17.13 5.66 31.37
C ARG A 15 -15.65 5.72 31.02
N LEU A 16 -15.14 6.91 30.72
CA LEU A 16 -13.72 7.10 30.45
C LEU A 16 -12.88 6.84 31.70
N LYS A 17 -13.35 7.30 32.87
CA LYS A 17 -12.73 7.01 34.16
C LYS A 17 -12.60 5.50 34.40
N SER A 18 -13.68 4.73 34.23
CA SER A 18 -13.67 3.27 34.37
C SER A 18 -12.71 2.60 33.37
N LYS A 19 -12.61 3.10 32.14
CA LYS A 19 -11.62 2.62 31.16
C LYS A 19 -10.18 2.91 31.58
N CYS A 20 -9.92 4.06 32.20
CA CYS A 20 -8.61 4.41 32.76
C CYS A 20 -8.23 3.46 33.90
N GLU A 21 -9.14 3.26 34.86
CA GLU A 21 -8.94 2.35 35.99
C GLU A 21 -8.67 0.92 35.52
N MET A 22 -9.42 0.43 34.53
CA MET A 22 -9.19 -0.88 33.94
C MET A 22 -7.82 -0.99 33.24
N ALA A 23 -7.42 0.05 32.49
CA ALA A 23 -6.11 0.06 31.83
C ALA A 23 -4.95 0.11 32.86
N ILE A 24 -5.12 0.86 33.95
CA ILE A 24 -4.16 0.90 35.07
C ILE A 24 -4.06 -0.49 35.74
N ASP A 25 -5.19 -1.14 36.04
CA ASP A 25 -5.20 -2.50 36.61
C ASP A 25 -4.52 -3.53 35.69
N ILE A 26 -4.71 -3.43 34.37
CA ILE A 26 -3.99 -4.28 33.40
C ILE A 26 -2.46 -4.09 33.51
N ILE A 27 -2.01 -2.85 33.65
CA ILE A 27 -0.58 -2.53 33.80
C ILE A 27 -0.06 -3.02 35.16
N ASP A 28 -0.80 -2.81 36.24
CA ASP A 28 -0.44 -3.29 37.59
C ASP A 28 -0.30 -4.81 37.63
N ARG A 29 -1.27 -5.53 37.04
CA ARG A 29 -1.18 -7.00 36.88
C ARG A 29 0.04 -7.42 36.08
N SER A 30 0.39 -6.67 35.04
CA SER A 30 1.59 -6.94 34.25
C SER A 30 2.88 -6.78 35.08
N ILE A 31 2.94 -5.73 35.91
CA ILE A 31 4.07 -5.50 36.83
C ILE A 31 4.15 -6.63 37.86
N ALA A 32 3.02 -7.06 38.42
CA ALA A 32 2.96 -8.19 39.34
C ALA A 32 3.37 -9.53 38.69
N MET A 33 2.96 -9.79 37.45
CA MET A 33 3.26 -11.06 36.76
C MET A 33 4.72 -11.19 36.31
N TYR A 34 5.29 -10.12 35.74
CA TYR A 34 6.62 -10.17 35.11
C TYR A 34 7.70 -9.49 35.94
N GLY A 35 7.34 -8.53 36.79
CA GLY A 35 8.28 -7.60 37.40
C GLY A 35 8.75 -6.53 36.43
N ILE A 36 8.99 -5.33 36.95
CA ILE A 36 9.25 -4.12 36.14
C ILE A 36 10.44 -4.27 35.16
N LYS A 37 11.48 -5.01 35.56
CA LYS A 37 12.69 -5.25 34.75
C LYS A 37 12.47 -6.18 33.56
N GLN A 38 11.40 -6.97 33.55
CA GLN A 38 11.05 -7.86 32.44
C GLN A 38 9.97 -7.27 31.55
N LEU A 39 9.48 -6.06 31.87
CA LEU A 39 8.57 -5.29 31.05
C LEU A 39 9.33 -4.33 30.16
N ALA A 40 8.82 -4.19 28.94
CA ALA A 40 9.20 -3.12 28.05
C ALA A 40 7.99 -2.29 27.63
N PHE A 41 8.25 -1.05 27.23
CA PHE A 41 7.25 -0.12 26.74
C PHE A 41 7.64 0.37 25.35
N SER A 42 6.73 0.20 24.39
CA SER A 42 6.92 0.72 23.03
C SER A 42 6.36 2.14 22.96
N PHE A 43 7.25 3.14 22.97
CA PHE A 43 6.86 4.54 22.90
C PHE A 43 7.22 5.15 21.56
N ASN A 44 6.20 5.47 20.76
CA ASN A 44 6.37 6.01 19.40
C ASN A 44 5.96 7.48 19.25
N GLY A 45 5.59 8.16 20.34
CA GLY A 45 5.17 9.57 20.32
C GLY A 45 3.80 9.82 19.70
N GLY A 46 3.14 8.81 19.15
CA GLY A 46 1.75 8.88 18.76
C GLY A 46 0.82 9.08 19.96
N LYS A 47 -0.40 9.56 19.71
CA LYS A 47 -1.42 9.80 20.75
C LYS A 47 -1.68 8.58 21.64
N ASP A 48 -1.72 7.37 21.06
CA ASP A 48 -2.08 6.14 21.78
C ASP A 48 -0.97 5.70 22.75
N SER A 49 0.29 5.75 22.32
CA SER A 49 1.42 5.47 23.21
C SER A 49 1.63 6.59 24.24
N THR A 50 1.24 7.82 23.93
CA THR A 50 1.25 8.94 24.90
C THR A 50 0.23 8.72 26.02
N VAL A 51 -1.00 8.28 25.69
CA VAL A 51 -1.98 7.86 26.70
C VAL A 51 -1.39 6.77 27.59
N LEU A 52 -0.81 5.72 26.99
CA LEU A 52 -0.21 4.62 27.74
C LEU A 52 0.94 5.02 28.63
N LEU A 53 1.79 5.95 28.21
CA LEU A 53 2.86 6.50 29.04
C LEU A 53 2.28 7.07 30.34
N HIS A 54 1.20 7.83 30.25
CA HIS A 54 0.57 8.45 31.42
C HIS A 54 -0.20 7.44 32.27
N LEU A 55 -0.85 6.44 31.67
CA LEU A 55 -1.47 5.34 32.42
C LEU A 55 -0.41 4.47 33.13
N LEU A 56 0.74 4.22 32.51
CA LEU A 56 1.87 3.54 33.12
C LEU A 56 2.44 4.34 34.29
N ARG A 57 2.54 5.67 34.16
CA ARG A 57 2.92 6.54 35.28
C ARG A 57 1.94 6.46 36.45
N ALA A 58 0.64 6.38 36.17
CA ALA A 58 -0.38 6.22 37.20
C ALA A 58 -0.27 4.86 37.91
N ALA A 59 -0.11 3.77 37.16
CA ALA A 59 0.11 2.42 37.70
C ALA A 59 1.37 2.34 38.60
N LEU A 60 2.49 2.91 38.15
CA LEU A 60 3.72 2.95 38.95
C LEU A 60 3.55 3.75 40.25
N GLU A 61 2.80 4.86 40.20
CA GLU A 61 2.49 5.65 41.39
C GLU A 61 1.55 4.91 42.35
N GLN A 62 0.54 4.18 41.83
CA GLN A 62 -0.36 3.33 42.60
C GLN A 62 0.40 2.21 43.32
N CYS A 63 1.30 1.53 42.59
CA CYS A 63 2.22 0.55 43.14
C CYS A 63 3.11 1.16 44.25
N ARG A 64 3.62 2.38 44.05
CA ARG A 64 4.46 3.11 45.03
C ARG A 64 3.69 3.50 46.30
N ARG A 65 2.40 3.82 46.18
CA ARG A 65 1.51 4.15 47.32
C ARG A 65 1.09 2.92 48.13
N GLY A 66 1.37 1.71 47.65
CA GLY A 66 0.96 0.47 48.30
C GLY A 66 -0.54 0.18 48.18
N GLU A 67 -1.19 0.73 47.16
CA GLU A 67 -2.63 0.58 46.90
C GLU A 67 -2.96 -0.73 46.16
N VAL A 68 -1.96 -1.57 45.86
CA VAL A 68 -2.10 -2.87 45.18
C VAL A 68 -1.93 -4.03 46.17
N GLU A 69 -2.96 -4.85 46.37
CA GLU A 69 -2.89 -6.04 47.22
C GLU A 69 -1.97 -7.11 46.61
N GLY A 70 -0.95 -7.54 47.35
CA GLY A 70 -0.07 -8.65 46.98
C GLY A 70 1.19 -8.28 46.18
N ALA A 71 1.31 -7.03 45.72
CA ALA A 71 2.57 -6.49 45.21
C ALA A 71 3.39 -5.98 46.40
N GLY A 72 4.53 -6.60 46.70
CA GLY A 72 5.51 -5.99 47.62
C GLY A 72 5.89 -4.58 47.15
N PRO A 73 6.49 -3.72 48.00
CA PRO A 73 6.89 -2.38 47.59
C PRO A 73 7.77 -2.49 46.34
N VAL A 74 7.25 -2.09 45.18
CA VAL A 74 8.02 -2.04 43.94
C VAL A 74 8.79 -0.73 43.98
N PRO A 75 10.12 -0.75 44.17
CA PRO A 75 10.90 0.44 43.90
C PRO A 75 10.89 0.59 42.37
N GLY A 76 10.28 1.63 41.84
CA GLY A 76 10.31 1.81 40.39
C GLY A 76 9.62 3.06 39.92
N GLY A 77 10.39 3.96 39.32
CA GLY A 77 9.85 4.99 38.42
C GLY A 77 9.97 4.52 36.98
N LEU A 78 9.56 5.37 36.03
CA LEU A 78 9.73 5.11 34.59
C LEU A 78 11.18 4.79 34.20
N HIS A 79 12.17 5.22 35.00
CA HIS A 79 13.58 4.94 34.78
C HIS A 79 13.95 3.45 34.81
N GLU A 80 13.10 2.59 35.39
CA GLU A 80 13.33 1.14 35.44
C GLU A 80 12.63 0.38 34.30
N VAL A 81 11.72 1.02 33.57
CA VAL A 81 10.99 0.38 32.47
C VAL A 81 11.82 0.46 31.20
N HIS A 82 12.09 -0.67 30.56
CA HIS A 82 12.78 -0.71 29.28
C HIS A 82 11.93 -0.04 28.20
N THR A 83 12.26 1.19 27.80
CA THR A 83 11.51 1.88 26.74
C THR A 83 12.30 1.87 25.45
N PHE A 84 11.62 1.63 24.34
CA PHE A 84 12.24 1.66 23.03
C PHE A 84 11.37 2.40 22.01
N PHE A 85 12.06 2.90 20.99
CA PHE A 85 11.48 3.61 19.86
C PHE A 85 12.16 3.15 18.57
N PHE A 86 11.38 2.78 17.56
CA PHE A 86 11.89 2.48 16.23
C PHE A 86 12.02 3.77 15.43
N ASN A 87 13.25 4.20 15.20
CA ASN A 87 13.51 5.41 14.43
C ASN A 87 13.72 5.06 12.94
N ASN A 88 12.77 5.46 12.12
CA ASN A 88 12.82 5.34 10.67
C ASN A 88 13.38 6.65 10.07
N PRO A 89 14.28 6.61 9.06
CA PRO A 89 14.71 7.81 8.35
C PRO A 89 13.58 8.69 7.77
N LEU A 90 12.38 8.14 7.60
CA LEU A 90 11.20 8.83 7.11
C LEU A 90 10.22 9.24 8.22
N GLU A 91 10.64 9.23 9.50
CA GLU A 91 9.82 9.72 10.60
C GLU A 91 9.68 11.25 10.55
N PHE A 92 8.59 11.79 11.13
CA PHE A 92 8.46 13.24 11.31
C PHE A 92 9.43 13.74 12.39
N ASP A 93 10.10 14.86 12.12
CA ASP A 93 11.00 15.49 13.08
C ASP A 93 10.27 15.86 14.39
N GLU A 94 9.01 16.29 14.29
CA GLU A 94 8.16 16.62 15.44
C GLU A 94 7.88 15.39 16.32
N ILE A 95 7.77 14.19 15.74
CA ILE A 95 7.62 12.96 16.51
C ILE A 95 8.92 12.59 17.21
N VAL A 96 10.05 12.65 16.50
CA VAL A 96 11.37 12.36 17.07
C VAL A 96 11.67 13.33 18.22
N GLN A 97 11.41 14.62 18.02
CA GLN A 97 11.56 15.64 19.05
C GLN A 97 10.63 15.38 20.23
N PHE A 98 9.35 15.11 19.99
CA PHE A 98 8.39 14.84 21.06
C PHE A 98 8.76 13.59 21.88
N VAL A 99 9.16 12.51 21.23
CA VAL A 99 9.59 11.27 21.90
C VAL A 99 10.81 11.53 22.78
N THR A 100 11.83 12.17 22.22
CA THR A 100 13.09 12.42 22.94
C THR A 100 12.93 13.42 24.08
N SER A 101 12.16 14.49 23.91
CA SER A 101 11.90 15.47 24.97
C SER A 101 11.05 14.87 26.08
N THR A 102 10.01 14.09 25.74
CA THR A 102 9.14 13.43 26.73
C THR A 102 9.90 12.37 27.52
N ALA A 103 10.76 11.59 26.86
CA ALA A 103 11.60 10.61 27.55
C ALA A 103 12.57 11.29 28.53
N ALA A 104 13.19 12.41 28.14
CA ALA A 104 14.07 13.19 29.01
C ALA A 104 13.31 13.82 30.19
N GLU A 105 12.15 14.44 29.95
CA GLU A 105 11.31 15.06 30.98
C GLU A 105 10.89 14.06 32.06
N HIS A 106 10.59 12.82 31.67
CA HIS A 106 10.11 11.79 32.58
C HIS A 106 11.19 10.81 33.05
N GLY A 107 12.47 11.06 32.72
CA GLY A 107 13.59 10.21 33.13
C GLY A 107 13.49 8.77 32.61
N MET A 108 12.90 8.59 31.43
CA MET A 108 12.63 7.28 30.84
C MET A 108 13.81 6.85 29.95
N PRO A 109 14.44 5.68 30.19
CA PRO A 109 15.54 5.19 29.35
C PRO A 109 14.99 4.81 27.98
N LEU A 110 15.34 5.59 26.97
CA LEU A 110 14.90 5.40 25.60
C LEU A 110 15.99 4.73 24.76
N ARG A 111 15.76 3.48 24.35
CA ARG A 111 16.59 2.78 23.38
C ARG A 111 16.06 3.02 21.96
N ILE A 112 16.85 3.69 21.14
CA ILE A 112 16.51 3.88 19.73
C ILE A 112 16.94 2.63 18.94
N LEU A 113 15.98 2.02 18.24
CA LEU A 113 16.18 0.88 17.37
C LEU A 113 16.15 1.34 15.91
N HIS A 114 17.03 0.76 15.10
CA HIS A 114 17.15 1.05 13.67
C HIS A 114 16.93 -0.23 12.84
N GLY A 115 16.47 -0.06 11.60
CA GLY A 115 16.21 -1.17 10.67
C GLY A 115 14.80 -1.75 10.79
N GLY A 116 14.61 -2.98 10.34
CA GLY A 116 13.30 -3.63 10.34
C GLY A 116 12.78 -3.97 11.74
N PHE A 117 11.48 -3.80 11.96
CA PHE A 117 10.82 -4.02 13.27
C PHE A 117 11.16 -5.39 13.89
N LYS A 118 11.04 -6.46 13.11
CA LYS A 118 11.31 -7.82 13.58
C LYS A 118 12.76 -8.00 14.05
N GLN A 119 13.73 -7.57 13.23
CA GLN A 119 15.15 -7.69 13.56
C GLN A 119 15.53 -6.84 14.78
N GLY A 120 14.98 -5.63 14.89
CA GLY A 120 15.20 -4.77 16.05
C GLY A 120 14.64 -5.37 17.34
N LEU A 121 13.45 -5.97 17.29
CA LEU A 121 12.87 -6.69 18.43
C LEU A 121 13.66 -7.96 18.78
N GLU A 122 14.10 -8.75 17.80
CA GLU A 122 14.96 -9.90 18.03
C GLU A 122 16.25 -9.49 18.77
N SER A 123 16.90 -8.41 18.32
CA SER A 123 18.10 -7.87 18.98
C SER A 123 17.82 -7.35 20.39
N LEU A 124 16.68 -6.68 20.61
CA LEU A 124 16.28 -6.21 21.92
C LEU A 124 16.06 -7.40 22.88
N LEU A 125 15.23 -8.36 22.50
CA LEU A 125 14.83 -9.48 23.35
C LEU A 125 15.98 -10.46 23.63
N SER A 126 16.91 -10.63 22.68
CA SER A 126 18.12 -11.44 22.90
C SER A 126 19.16 -10.79 23.82
N SER A 127 19.11 -9.46 23.98
CA SER A 127 20.09 -8.70 24.78
C SER A 127 19.54 -8.23 26.13
N THR A 128 18.30 -8.59 26.49
CA THR A 128 17.60 -8.10 27.68
C THR A 128 16.76 -9.21 28.32
N PRO A 129 16.34 -9.07 29.60
CA PRO A 129 15.44 -10.03 30.23
C PRO A 129 13.95 -9.77 29.91
N ILE A 130 13.66 -8.99 28.87
CA ILE A 130 12.28 -8.59 28.53
C ILE A 130 11.48 -9.83 28.14
N GLN A 131 10.31 -10.00 28.77
CA GLN A 131 9.36 -11.08 28.46
C GLN A 131 8.01 -10.56 27.97
N ALA A 132 7.65 -9.32 28.33
CA ALA A 132 6.39 -8.72 27.94
C ALA A 132 6.56 -7.26 27.53
N ILE A 133 5.77 -6.83 26.54
CA ILE A 133 5.84 -5.49 25.95
C ILE A 133 4.46 -4.84 26.00
N ILE A 134 4.39 -3.66 26.62
CA ILE A 134 3.21 -2.79 26.65
C ILE A 134 3.13 -2.03 25.32
N LEU A 135 1.98 -2.15 24.64
CA LEU A 135 1.75 -1.64 23.29
C LEU A 135 0.47 -0.78 23.22
N GLY A 136 0.56 0.33 22.48
CA GLY A 136 -0.53 1.28 22.19
C GLY A 136 -1.57 0.81 21.19
N THR A 137 -1.81 -0.49 21.08
CA THR A 137 -2.74 -1.06 20.09
C THR A 137 -4.19 -0.89 20.56
N ARG A 138 -5.06 -0.41 19.68
CA ARG A 138 -6.52 -0.43 19.82
C ARG A 138 -7.14 -1.43 18.84
N LYS A 139 -8.35 -1.92 19.14
CA LYS A 139 -9.04 -2.93 18.32
C LYS A 139 -9.33 -2.47 16.89
N GLY A 140 -9.45 -1.16 16.68
CA GLY A 140 -9.63 -0.55 15.36
C GLY A 140 -8.34 -0.30 14.58
N ASP A 141 -7.17 -0.58 15.15
CA ASP A 141 -5.90 -0.50 14.42
C ASP A 141 -5.75 -1.71 13.49
N PRO A 142 -4.99 -1.59 12.38
CA PRO A 142 -4.86 -2.67 11.39
C PRO A 142 -4.51 -4.04 11.99
N ASN A 143 -3.64 -4.08 12.99
CA ASN A 143 -3.20 -5.33 13.62
C ASN A 143 -3.97 -5.67 14.91
N GLY A 144 -5.00 -4.90 15.28
CA GLY A 144 -5.63 -4.96 16.60
C GLY A 144 -6.87 -5.85 16.71
N GLY A 145 -7.46 -6.25 15.57
CA GLY A 145 -8.78 -6.91 15.53
C GLY A 145 -8.87 -8.22 16.32
N ASP A 146 -7.89 -9.10 16.12
CA ASP A 146 -7.83 -10.44 16.72
C ASP A 146 -6.95 -10.49 17.98
N GLN A 147 -6.44 -9.35 18.44
CA GLN A 147 -5.64 -9.32 19.66
C GLN A 147 -6.52 -9.36 20.91
N GLU A 148 -5.96 -9.95 21.96
CA GLU A 148 -6.49 -9.88 23.32
C GLU A 148 -5.66 -8.90 24.16
N THR A 149 -6.16 -8.56 25.35
CA THR A 149 -5.45 -7.72 26.32
C THR A 149 -4.06 -8.26 26.63
N PHE A 150 -3.96 -9.58 26.76
CA PHE A 150 -2.70 -10.32 26.87
C PHE A 150 -2.68 -11.36 25.76
N CYS A 151 -1.74 -11.27 24.83
CA CYS A 151 -1.58 -12.31 23.81
C CYS A 151 -0.11 -12.52 23.43
N PRO A 152 0.32 -13.77 23.16
CA PRO A 152 1.68 -14.01 22.70
C PRO A 152 1.91 -13.32 21.35
N SER A 153 3.17 -12.96 21.07
CA SER A 153 3.63 -12.54 19.75
C SER A 153 3.20 -13.53 18.66
N SER A 154 2.91 -13.02 17.46
CA SER A 154 2.43 -13.86 16.34
C SER A 154 3.49 -14.86 15.87
N HIS A 155 3.05 -15.93 15.20
CA HIS A 155 3.98 -16.92 14.65
C HIS A 155 5.03 -16.27 13.74
N GLY A 156 6.29 -16.65 13.88
CA GLY A 156 7.41 -16.07 13.15
C GLY A 156 7.95 -14.74 13.70
N TRP A 157 7.39 -14.17 14.77
CA TRP A 157 8.00 -13.09 15.54
C TRP A 157 8.81 -13.64 16.72
N PRO A 158 9.82 -12.90 17.25
CA PRO A 158 10.47 -13.30 18.49
C PRO A 158 9.45 -13.44 19.62
N PRO A 159 9.62 -14.42 20.53
CA PRO A 159 8.63 -14.72 21.55
C PRO A 159 8.60 -13.63 22.63
N PHE A 160 7.44 -13.00 22.82
CA PHE A 160 7.13 -12.14 23.97
C PHE A 160 5.62 -12.05 24.18
N MET A 161 5.19 -11.61 25.36
CA MET A 161 3.78 -11.31 25.64
C MET A 161 3.44 -9.87 25.24
N ARG A 162 2.44 -9.68 24.37
CA ARG A 162 1.83 -8.37 24.12
C ARG A 162 0.88 -8.03 25.25
N ILE A 163 0.99 -6.81 25.76
CA ILE A 163 0.07 -6.23 26.73
C ILE A 163 -0.58 -5.02 26.06
N ASN A 164 -1.90 -5.04 25.90
CA ASN A 164 -2.69 -4.00 25.22
C ASN A 164 -3.70 -3.35 26.19
N PRO A 165 -3.28 -2.46 27.11
CA PRO A 165 -4.16 -1.92 28.16
C PRO A 165 -5.33 -1.08 27.64
N ILE A 166 -5.17 -0.49 26.45
CA ILE A 166 -6.17 0.38 25.82
C ILE A 166 -6.87 -0.27 24.63
N LEU A 167 -6.83 -1.60 24.51
CA LEU A 167 -7.35 -2.33 23.35
C LEU A 167 -8.79 -1.95 22.98
N HIS A 168 -9.65 -1.71 23.97
CA HIS A 168 -11.06 -1.36 23.78
C HIS A 168 -11.36 0.14 23.83
N TRP A 169 -10.33 0.98 23.78
CA TRP A 169 -10.50 2.43 23.68
C TRP A 169 -10.86 2.83 22.25
N SER A 170 -11.74 3.81 22.14
CA SER A 170 -12.08 4.48 20.90
C SER A 170 -11.15 5.67 20.66
N TYR A 171 -11.20 6.21 19.44
CA TYR A 171 -10.50 7.47 19.11
C TYR A 171 -10.87 8.62 20.05
N HIS A 172 -12.15 8.71 20.42
CA HIS A 172 -12.65 9.75 21.31
C HIS A 172 -12.12 9.58 22.74
N ASP A 173 -12.06 8.35 23.25
CA ASP A 173 -11.51 8.09 24.60
C ASP A 173 -10.07 8.58 24.73
N VAL A 174 -9.24 8.33 23.70
CA VAL A 174 -7.84 8.77 23.64
C VAL A 174 -7.75 10.29 23.74
N TRP A 175 -8.54 11.02 22.95
CA TRP A 175 -8.51 12.48 22.96
C TRP A 175 -9.12 13.08 24.22
N SER A 176 -10.27 12.59 24.67
CA SER A 176 -10.88 13.06 25.93
C SER A 176 -9.91 12.91 27.09
N PHE A 177 -9.21 11.78 27.19
CA PHE A 177 -8.20 11.59 28.24
C PHE A 177 -7.05 12.61 28.13
N LEU A 178 -6.44 12.76 26.94
CA LEU A 178 -5.33 13.69 26.75
C LEU A 178 -5.75 15.15 27.04
N ARG A 179 -6.98 15.53 26.65
CA ARG A 179 -7.49 16.89 26.77
C ARG A 179 -7.98 17.22 28.17
N GLU A 180 -8.76 16.35 28.81
CA GLU A 180 -9.25 16.56 30.19
C GLU A 180 -8.13 16.47 31.22
N CYS A 181 -7.10 15.65 30.98
CA CYS A 181 -5.93 15.58 31.85
C CYS A 181 -4.86 16.65 31.53
N GLU A 182 -5.09 17.52 30.54
CA GLU A 182 -4.16 18.58 30.10
C GLU A 182 -2.75 18.05 29.79
N LEU A 183 -2.67 16.92 29.10
CA LEU A 183 -1.42 16.22 28.81
C LEU A 183 -0.84 16.68 27.45
N PRO A 184 0.50 16.88 27.36
CA PRO A 184 1.12 17.22 26.10
C PRO A 184 1.06 16.04 25.12
N TYR A 185 0.93 16.36 23.84
CA TYR A 185 0.97 15.41 22.73
C TYR A 185 1.70 16.04 21.54
N CYS A 186 2.09 15.24 20.54
CA CYS A 186 2.81 15.73 19.36
C CYS A 186 2.03 16.85 18.62
N SER A 187 2.71 17.96 18.30
CA SER A 187 2.09 19.16 17.71
C SER A 187 1.43 18.92 16.35
N LEU A 188 1.84 17.91 15.60
CA LEU A 188 1.22 17.55 14.32
C LEU A 188 -0.28 17.29 14.45
N TYR A 189 -0.74 16.81 15.61
CA TYR A 189 -2.17 16.62 15.85
C TYR A 189 -2.95 17.94 15.87
N ASP A 190 -2.34 19.06 16.28
CA ASP A 190 -2.98 20.39 16.19
C ASP A 190 -3.03 20.92 14.75
N GLU A 191 -2.19 20.39 13.88
CA GLU A 191 -2.15 20.72 12.45
C GLU A 191 -3.11 19.89 11.59
N GLY A 192 -3.94 19.05 12.21
CA GLY A 192 -4.96 18.25 11.53
C GLY A 192 -4.52 16.87 11.07
N TYR A 193 -3.34 16.40 11.48
CA TYR A 193 -3.01 14.98 11.33
C TYR A 193 -3.77 14.16 12.36
N THR A 194 -4.39 13.05 11.98
CA THR A 194 -5.18 12.21 12.91
C THR A 194 -4.55 10.86 13.21
N SER A 195 -3.58 10.44 12.40
CA SER A 195 -2.82 9.21 12.53
C SER A 195 -1.41 9.45 11.97
N LEU A 196 -0.36 9.10 12.74
CA LEU A 196 1.06 9.44 12.42
C LEU A 196 1.94 8.22 12.13
N GLY A 197 2.71 8.28 11.05
CA GLY A 197 3.60 7.23 10.52
C GLY A 197 4.67 7.92 9.71
N SER A 198 5.03 7.45 8.51
CA SER A 198 6.11 8.12 7.78
C SER A 198 5.66 9.41 7.10
N THR A 199 6.60 10.33 6.91
CA THR A 199 6.44 11.59 6.15
C THR A 199 5.98 11.35 4.71
N THR A 200 6.17 10.14 4.19
CA THR A 200 5.80 9.74 2.83
C THR A 200 4.38 9.20 2.69
N ASN A 201 3.72 8.83 3.79
CA ASN A 201 2.42 8.15 3.77
C ASN A 201 1.38 8.75 4.75
N THR A 202 1.65 9.97 5.22
CA THR A 202 0.88 10.63 6.27
C THR A 202 0.58 12.06 5.88
N HIS A 203 -0.71 12.40 5.91
CA HIS A 203 -1.26 13.68 5.49
C HIS A 203 -2.28 14.19 6.50
N ARG A 204 -2.54 15.49 6.44
CA ARG A 204 -3.61 16.11 7.22
C ARG A 204 -4.94 15.51 6.78
N ASN A 205 -5.85 15.32 7.72
CA ASN A 205 -7.14 14.70 7.46
C ASN A 205 -8.09 15.72 6.81
N GLU A 206 -8.53 15.46 5.59
CA GLU A 206 -9.44 16.36 4.86
C GLU A 206 -10.78 16.59 5.59
N ALA A 207 -11.23 15.66 6.43
CA ALA A 207 -12.42 15.87 7.26
C ALA A 207 -12.25 16.98 8.32
N LEU A 208 -11.01 17.43 8.57
CA LEU A 208 -10.68 18.55 9.45
C LEU A 208 -10.42 19.85 8.71
N ARG A 209 -10.52 19.87 7.37
CA ARG A 209 -10.25 21.06 6.57
C ARG A 209 -11.34 22.11 6.77
N ARG A 210 -10.93 23.33 7.15
CA ARG A 210 -11.82 24.49 7.31
C ARG A 210 -12.00 25.23 5.98
N PRO A 211 -13.06 26.06 5.83
CA PRO A 211 -13.29 26.85 4.61
C PRO A 211 -12.15 27.79 4.22
N ASP A 212 -11.34 28.24 5.18
CA ASP A 212 -10.16 29.09 4.97
C ASP A 212 -8.90 28.31 4.52
N GLY A 213 -9.01 26.99 4.37
CA GLY A 213 -7.92 26.10 4.01
C GLY A 213 -7.02 25.66 5.17
N SER A 214 -7.24 26.19 6.39
CA SER A 214 -6.59 25.68 7.59
C SER A 214 -7.20 24.33 8.01
N PHE A 215 -6.54 23.64 8.93
CA PHE A 215 -7.05 22.39 9.48
C PHE A 215 -7.38 22.57 10.96
N ALA A 216 -8.47 21.93 11.38
CA ALA A 216 -8.81 21.78 12.78
C ALA A 216 -7.92 20.73 13.45
N PRO A 217 -7.65 20.85 14.76
CA PRO A 217 -6.93 19.82 15.51
C PRO A 217 -7.62 18.46 15.46
N ALA A 218 -6.82 17.39 15.63
CA ALA A 218 -7.24 15.99 15.54
C ALA A 218 -8.41 15.63 16.46
N TYR A 219 -8.42 16.17 17.69
CA TYR A 219 -9.48 15.92 18.67
C TYR A 219 -10.86 16.49 18.25
N LEU A 220 -10.94 17.26 17.16
CA LEU A 220 -12.19 17.75 16.57
C LEU A 220 -12.68 16.89 15.39
N LEU A 221 -12.07 15.72 15.13
CA LEU A 221 -12.48 14.84 14.03
C LEU A 221 -13.92 14.36 14.27
N PRO A 222 -14.87 14.63 13.35
CA PRO A 222 -16.28 14.33 13.58
C PRO A 222 -16.60 12.84 13.55
N ASP A 223 -15.84 12.06 12.78
CA ASP A 223 -16.02 10.62 12.65
C ASP A 223 -14.70 9.88 12.88
N ALA A 224 -14.65 9.13 13.99
CA ALA A 224 -13.50 8.31 14.37
C ALA A 224 -13.09 7.28 13.30
N ARG A 225 -14.01 6.83 12.44
CA ARG A 225 -13.70 5.89 11.35
C ARG A 225 -12.76 6.50 10.32
N LEU A 226 -12.73 7.83 10.23
CA LEU A 226 -11.84 8.58 9.34
C LEU A 226 -10.47 8.84 9.96
N GLU A 227 -10.15 8.29 11.14
CA GLU A 227 -8.85 8.50 11.81
C GLU A 227 -7.66 8.27 10.87
N ARG A 228 -7.76 7.25 10.01
CA ARG A 228 -6.71 6.86 9.06
C ARG A 228 -6.93 7.40 7.65
N ALA A 229 -7.89 8.30 7.43
CA ALA A 229 -8.15 8.88 6.10
C ALA A 229 -6.96 9.71 5.56
N GLY A 230 -6.13 10.25 6.46
CA GLY A 230 -4.86 10.88 6.11
C GLY A 230 -3.70 9.90 5.92
N ARG A 231 -3.96 8.59 5.77
CA ARG A 231 -2.93 7.56 5.53
C ARG A 231 -2.96 7.09 4.09
N GLY A 232 -1.77 6.83 3.56
CA GLY A 232 -1.55 6.58 2.15
C GLY A 232 -0.64 7.66 1.59
N LYS A 233 -0.16 7.52 0.36
CA LYS A 233 0.51 8.67 -0.27
C LYS A 233 -0.47 9.83 -0.32
N LEU A 234 0.06 11.05 -0.30
CA LEU A 234 -0.64 12.23 -0.77
C LEU A 234 -1.17 11.75 -2.12
N GLU A 235 -2.49 11.66 -2.27
CA GLU A 235 -3.05 12.23 -3.47
C GLU A 235 -2.46 13.64 -3.47
N ARG A 236 -1.26 13.80 -4.08
CA ARG A 236 -0.75 15.10 -4.45
C ARG A 236 -1.94 15.67 -5.16
N GLY A 237 -2.57 16.66 -4.53
CA GLY A 237 -4.00 16.89 -4.68
C GLY A 237 -4.42 16.60 -6.08
N HIS A 238 -5.48 15.78 -6.24
CA HIS A 238 -6.24 15.64 -7.48
C HIS A 238 -5.85 16.81 -8.37
N PRO A 239 -5.01 16.60 -9.40
CA PRO A 239 -4.39 17.74 -10.00
C PRO A 239 -5.57 18.44 -10.66
N SER A 240 -6.02 19.53 -10.04
CA SER A 240 -6.65 20.58 -10.77
C SER A 240 -5.55 20.99 -11.73
N LEU A 241 -5.61 20.37 -12.91
CA LEU A 241 -4.71 20.54 -14.04
C LEU A 241 -3.30 19.92 -13.86
N ARG A 242 -3.24 18.60 -13.96
CA ARG A 242 -2.37 17.97 -14.97
C ARG A 242 -3.32 17.51 -16.07
N SER A 243 -4.02 18.44 -16.73
CA SER A 243 -3.59 18.80 -18.08
C SER A 243 -2.07 19.00 -18.19
N VAL A 244 -1.35 17.89 -18.20
CA VAL A 244 -0.33 17.76 -19.23
C VAL A 244 -0.97 16.79 -20.20
N ALA A 245 -1.30 17.25 -21.40
CA ALA A 245 -1.82 16.40 -22.46
C ALA A 245 -0.98 15.11 -22.55
N GLY A 246 -1.51 13.97 -22.12
CA GLY A 246 -0.75 12.72 -22.09
C GLY A 246 -1.49 11.54 -21.45
N ALA A 247 -1.39 10.38 -22.11
CA ALA A 247 -1.96 9.09 -21.68
C ALA A 247 -1.38 8.58 -20.34
N PRO A 248 -2.18 7.93 -19.46
CA PRO A 248 -1.69 7.38 -18.18
C PRO A 248 -0.62 6.31 -18.41
N SER A 249 0.35 6.24 -17.49
CA SER A 249 1.51 5.36 -17.61
C SER A 249 1.31 4.00 -16.95
N ALA A 250 1.75 2.94 -17.63
CA ALA A 250 1.62 1.57 -17.15
C ALA A 250 2.97 0.84 -17.10
N GLY A 251 3.06 -0.18 -16.26
CA GLY A 251 4.19 -1.08 -16.20
C GLY A 251 3.75 -2.52 -15.95
N VAL A 252 4.51 -3.48 -16.47
CA VAL A 252 4.22 -4.91 -16.37
C VAL A 252 5.37 -5.64 -15.68
N ILE A 253 5.06 -6.50 -14.73
CA ILE A 253 5.97 -7.44 -14.09
C ILE A 253 5.49 -8.85 -14.40
N VAL A 254 6.28 -9.61 -15.14
CA VAL A 254 6.05 -11.05 -15.35
C VAL A 254 6.83 -11.81 -14.29
N VAL A 255 6.15 -12.68 -13.55
CA VAL A 255 6.73 -13.46 -12.45
C VAL A 255 6.70 -14.94 -12.82
N GLY A 256 7.88 -15.55 -12.90
CA GLY A 256 8.02 -16.98 -13.16
C GLY A 256 9.45 -17.37 -13.49
N ASP A 257 9.99 -18.35 -12.76
CA ASP A 257 11.33 -18.90 -13.04
C ASP A 257 11.40 -19.54 -14.44
N ASP A 258 10.29 -20.12 -14.90
CA ASP A 258 10.13 -20.77 -16.21
C ASP A 258 10.26 -19.81 -17.40
N VAL A 259 9.91 -18.54 -17.20
CA VAL A 259 10.13 -17.49 -18.20
C VAL A 259 11.59 -17.05 -18.20
N LEU A 260 12.24 -16.98 -17.02
CA LEU A 260 13.64 -16.56 -16.91
C LEU A 260 14.64 -17.61 -17.41
N ASP A 261 14.35 -18.89 -17.20
CA ASP A 261 15.17 -20.00 -17.70
C ASP A 261 14.84 -20.38 -19.16
N ALA A 262 13.89 -19.67 -19.78
CA ALA A 262 13.40 -19.87 -21.13
C ALA A 262 12.79 -21.26 -21.40
N SER A 263 12.35 -21.98 -20.36
CA SER A 263 11.57 -23.19 -20.51
C SER A 263 10.13 -22.92 -20.95
N ALA A 264 9.64 -21.69 -20.76
CA ALA A 264 8.40 -21.17 -21.31
C ALA A 264 8.61 -19.80 -21.98
N GLU A 265 7.94 -19.56 -23.11
CA GLU A 265 7.93 -18.24 -23.76
C GLU A 265 7.01 -17.26 -23.01
N ASP A 266 7.43 -16.00 -22.88
CA ASP A 266 6.61 -14.93 -22.32
C ASP A 266 5.49 -14.51 -23.29
N ALA A 267 4.30 -15.06 -23.10
CA ALA A 267 3.09 -14.62 -23.80
C ALA A 267 2.33 -13.49 -23.06
N CYS A 268 2.61 -13.28 -21.78
CA CYS A 268 1.85 -12.35 -20.92
C CYS A 268 2.25 -10.90 -21.18
N ALA A 269 3.54 -10.58 -21.19
CA ALA A 269 3.98 -9.21 -21.46
C ALA A 269 3.58 -8.76 -22.85
N ALA A 270 3.73 -9.63 -23.86
CA ALA A 270 3.36 -9.32 -25.23
C ALA A 270 1.85 -9.02 -25.36
N TYR A 271 1.00 -9.81 -24.71
CA TYR A 271 -0.44 -9.56 -24.68
C TYR A 271 -0.77 -8.24 -23.96
N LEU A 272 -0.33 -8.08 -22.71
CA LEU A 272 -0.61 -6.88 -21.92
C LEU A 272 -0.09 -5.60 -22.60
N SER A 273 1.07 -5.66 -23.26
CA SER A 273 1.62 -4.51 -23.99
C SER A 273 0.71 -4.04 -25.13
N ARG A 274 0.14 -4.98 -25.89
CA ARG A 274 -0.80 -4.67 -26.97
C ARG A 274 -2.10 -4.11 -26.41
N GLU A 275 -2.61 -4.71 -25.35
CA GLU A 275 -3.88 -4.30 -24.75
C GLU A 275 -3.79 -2.95 -24.05
N LEU A 276 -2.72 -2.68 -23.32
CA LEU A 276 -2.44 -1.37 -22.73
C LEU A 276 -2.38 -0.29 -23.81
N ARG A 277 -1.69 -0.57 -24.92
CA ARG A 277 -1.63 0.34 -26.07
C ARG A 277 -3.01 0.63 -26.65
N ARG A 278 -3.84 -0.40 -26.86
CA ARG A 278 -5.24 -0.27 -27.33
C ARG A 278 -6.09 0.58 -26.38
N ALA A 279 -5.89 0.39 -25.08
CA ALA A 279 -6.55 1.15 -24.03
C ALA A 279 -6.02 2.58 -23.82
N GLY A 280 -5.05 3.02 -24.63
CA GLY A 280 -4.44 4.34 -24.46
C GLY A 280 -3.59 4.48 -23.20
N LEU A 281 -3.09 3.37 -22.64
CA LEU A 281 -2.15 3.34 -21.51
C LEU A 281 -0.72 3.25 -22.04
N LYS A 282 0.12 4.22 -21.67
CA LYS A 282 1.51 4.29 -22.10
C LYS A 282 2.37 3.33 -21.28
N LEU A 283 2.66 2.16 -21.85
CA LEU A 283 3.60 1.21 -21.25
C LEU A 283 5.01 1.83 -21.16
N ARG A 284 5.56 1.89 -19.94
CA ARG A 284 6.89 2.48 -19.67
C ARG A 284 7.96 1.46 -19.36
N ARG A 285 7.57 0.29 -18.85
CA ARG A 285 8.51 -0.72 -18.37
C ARG A 285 7.87 -2.10 -18.35
N VAL A 286 8.61 -3.09 -18.83
CA VAL A 286 8.34 -4.52 -18.61
C VAL A 286 9.54 -5.10 -17.87
N VAL A 287 9.29 -5.91 -16.84
CA VAL A 287 10.33 -6.60 -16.07
C VAL A 287 9.93 -8.06 -15.91
N LEU A 288 10.88 -8.97 -16.15
CA LEU A 288 10.75 -10.39 -15.84
C LEU A 288 11.51 -10.66 -14.54
N LEU A 289 10.86 -11.30 -13.57
CA LEU A 289 11.42 -11.59 -12.26
C LEU A 289 11.23 -13.05 -11.88
N PRO A 290 12.14 -13.61 -11.05
CA PRO A 290 11.99 -14.96 -10.54
C PRO A 290 10.81 -15.03 -9.57
N ASP A 291 10.45 -16.26 -9.16
CA ASP A 291 9.44 -16.55 -8.12
C ASP A 291 9.92 -16.16 -6.69
N SER A 292 10.52 -14.96 -6.59
CA SER A 292 11.11 -14.37 -5.39
C SER A 292 10.24 -13.22 -4.89
N ALA A 293 9.59 -13.45 -3.75
CA ALA A 293 8.75 -12.43 -3.13
C ALA A 293 9.51 -11.12 -2.83
N ALA A 294 10.81 -11.21 -2.51
CA ALA A 294 11.64 -10.05 -2.18
C ALA A 294 11.94 -9.20 -3.43
N ASP A 295 12.31 -9.84 -4.55
CA ASP A 295 12.64 -9.14 -5.80
C ASP A 295 11.39 -8.52 -6.41
N VAL A 296 10.28 -9.28 -6.44
CA VAL A 296 8.98 -8.79 -6.90
C VAL A 296 8.51 -7.62 -6.02
N ALA A 297 8.65 -7.68 -4.69
CA ALA A 297 8.26 -6.58 -3.81
C ALA A 297 9.11 -5.33 -4.02
N ALA A 298 10.43 -5.47 -4.21
CA ALA A 298 11.31 -4.34 -4.48
C ALA A 298 10.94 -3.63 -5.79
N GLU A 299 10.66 -4.39 -6.84
CA GLU A 299 10.26 -3.84 -8.13
C GLU A 299 8.87 -3.23 -8.10
N LEU A 300 7.91 -3.88 -7.43
CA LEU A 300 6.57 -3.34 -7.20
C LEU A 300 6.62 -1.98 -6.50
N ARG A 301 7.40 -1.83 -5.42
CA ARG A 301 7.57 -0.53 -4.74
C ARG A 301 8.08 0.54 -5.69
N ARG A 302 9.06 0.20 -6.54
CA ARG A 302 9.67 1.14 -7.49
C ARG A 302 8.69 1.55 -8.60
N MET A 303 8.02 0.57 -9.21
CA MET A 303 7.08 0.82 -10.31
C MET A 303 5.82 1.50 -9.82
N SER A 304 5.22 1.04 -8.72
CA SER A 304 4.02 1.64 -8.12
C SER A 304 4.26 3.10 -7.72
N ALA A 305 5.50 3.45 -7.36
CA ALA A 305 5.86 4.83 -7.05
C ALA A 305 6.05 5.75 -8.26
N ALA A 306 6.31 5.21 -9.45
CA ALA A 306 6.68 5.96 -10.64
C ALA A 306 5.63 5.95 -11.75
N LEU A 307 4.68 5.02 -11.70
CA LEU A 307 3.69 4.75 -12.76
C LEU A 307 2.27 4.83 -12.21
N ASP A 308 1.32 5.10 -13.11
CA ASP A 308 -0.10 5.20 -12.74
C ASP A 308 -0.75 3.82 -12.57
N VAL A 309 -0.28 2.81 -13.31
CA VAL A 309 -0.75 1.42 -13.26
C VAL A 309 0.43 0.45 -13.26
N VAL A 310 0.39 -0.56 -12.40
CA VAL A 310 1.33 -1.68 -12.40
C VAL A 310 0.57 -2.99 -12.48
N LEU A 311 0.94 -3.85 -13.43
CA LEU A 311 0.32 -5.16 -13.64
C LEU A 311 1.34 -6.23 -13.29
N THR A 312 0.96 -7.22 -12.48
CA THR A 312 1.71 -8.47 -12.37
C THR A 312 1.03 -9.55 -13.19
N ALA A 313 1.81 -10.41 -13.84
CA ALA A 313 1.31 -11.62 -14.49
C ALA A 313 2.12 -12.81 -13.97
N GLY A 314 1.46 -13.69 -13.20
CA GLY A 314 2.10 -14.88 -12.63
C GLY A 314 2.24 -14.86 -11.11
N GLY A 315 2.52 -16.05 -10.55
CA GLY A 315 2.77 -16.25 -9.12
C GLY A 315 1.57 -16.05 -8.17
N VAL A 316 0.33 -16.12 -8.68
CA VAL A 316 -0.92 -15.97 -7.91
C VAL A 316 -1.64 -17.30 -7.61
N GLY A 317 -1.02 -18.43 -7.96
CA GLY A 317 -1.58 -19.76 -7.75
C GLY A 317 -1.40 -20.33 -6.34
N SER A 318 -1.78 -21.60 -6.18
CA SER A 318 -1.72 -22.33 -4.92
C SER A 318 -0.37 -23.01 -4.66
N SER A 319 0.55 -23.03 -5.64
CA SER A 319 1.85 -23.68 -5.48
C SER A 319 2.72 -22.95 -4.46
N PRO A 320 3.64 -23.62 -3.73
CA PRO A 320 4.58 -22.93 -2.84
C PRO A 320 5.47 -21.88 -3.54
N ARG A 321 5.68 -22.01 -4.86
CA ARG A 321 6.42 -21.03 -5.66
C ARG A 321 5.63 -19.76 -5.96
N ASP A 322 4.30 -19.84 -5.96
CA ASP A 322 3.42 -18.71 -6.26
C ASP A 322 3.45 -17.71 -5.10
N ARG A 323 4.31 -16.70 -5.18
CA ARG A 323 4.56 -15.77 -4.05
C ARG A 323 4.27 -14.31 -4.37
N THR A 324 3.51 -14.04 -5.44
CA THR A 324 3.23 -12.68 -5.90
C THR A 324 2.36 -11.92 -4.90
N LEU A 325 1.37 -12.56 -4.27
CA LEU A 325 0.53 -11.88 -3.27
C LEU A 325 1.32 -11.52 -2.00
N GLU A 326 2.23 -12.38 -1.56
CA GLU A 326 3.19 -12.09 -0.49
C GLU A 326 4.06 -10.88 -0.86
N ALA A 327 4.52 -10.81 -2.11
CA ALA A 327 5.31 -9.70 -2.63
C ALA A 327 4.52 -8.38 -2.64
N VAL A 328 3.24 -8.44 -3.04
CA VAL A 328 2.33 -7.28 -3.05
C VAL A 328 2.07 -6.81 -1.64
N ALA A 329 1.81 -7.71 -0.70
CA ALA A 329 1.63 -7.37 0.71
C ALA A 329 2.89 -6.67 1.26
N ALA A 330 4.08 -7.24 1.00
CA ALA A 330 5.34 -6.62 1.40
C ALA A 330 5.56 -5.25 0.72
N ALA A 331 5.24 -5.10 -0.56
CA ALA A 331 5.38 -3.84 -1.29
C ALA A 331 4.45 -2.75 -0.77
N CYS A 332 3.28 -3.13 -0.26
CA CYS A 332 2.30 -2.23 0.31
C CYS A 332 2.45 -1.99 1.81
N ASP A 333 3.49 -2.57 2.44
CA ASP A 333 3.74 -2.53 3.88
C ASP A 333 2.57 -3.10 4.70
N THR A 334 1.97 -4.18 4.19
CA THR A 334 0.88 -4.94 4.82
C THR A 334 1.23 -6.44 4.92
N HIS A 335 0.33 -7.24 5.47
CA HIS A 335 0.44 -8.70 5.55
C HIS A 335 -0.68 -9.40 4.78
N LEU A 336 -0.56 -10.70 4.57
CA LEU A 336 -1.66 -11.49 4.02
C LEU A 336 -2.65 -11.87 5.11
N ALA A 337 -3.93 -11.71 4.83
CA ALA A 337 -5.03 -12.13 5.68
C ALA A 337 -6.06 -12.92 4.86
N PRO A 338 -6.81 -13.85 5.49
CA PRO A 338 -7.91 -14.54 4.82
C PRO A 338 -8.98 -13.56 4.34
N CYS A 339 -9.36 -13.66 3.07
CA CYS A 339 -10.49 -12.97 2.47
C CYS A 339 -11.74 -13.86 2.58
N PRO A 340 -12.72 -13.54 3.46
CA PRO A 340 -13.87 -14.41 3.69
C PRO A 340 -14.74 -14.62 2.45
N GLU A 341 -14.75 -13.65 1.53
CA GLU A 341 -15.49 -13.76 0.27
C GLU A 341 -14.85 -14.76 -0.69
N LEU A 342 -13.54 -14.64 -0.93
CA LEU A 342 -12.82 -15.55 -1.80
C LEU A 342 -12.73 -16.96 -1.20
N GLU A 343 -12.58 -17.07 0.12
CA GLU A 343 -12.62 -18.35 0.83
C GLU A 343 -13.97 -19.06 0.64
N ARG A 344 -15.10 -18.35 0.76
CA ARG A 344 -16.42 -18.92 0.48
C ARG A 344 -16.53 -19.45 -0.94
N ARG A 345 -16.01 -18.72 -1.94
CA ARG A 345 -16.00 -19.15 -3.35
C ARG A 345 -15.16 -20.42 -3.52
N ILE A 346 -13.98 -20.47 -2.92
CA ILE A 346 -13.11 -21.65 -2.95
C ILE A 346 -13.78 -22.85 -2.31
N ARG A 347 -14.37 -22.70 -1.12
CA ARG A 347 -15.10 -23.78 -0.43
C ARG A 347 -16.32 -24.25 -1.23
N ALA A 348 -17.01 -23.35 -1.94
CA ALA A 348 -18.12 -23.72 -2.81
C ALA A 348 -17.67 -24.54 -4.03
N SER A 349 -16.49 -24.24 -4.59
CA SER A 349 -15.93 -24.99 -5.73
C SER A 349 -15.39 -26.37 -5.35
N PHE A 350 -14.75 -26.51 -4.18
CA PHE A 350 -14.07 -27.75 -3.79
C PHE A 350 -14.83 -28.60 -2.75
N GLY A 351 -15.79 -28.02 -2.03
CA GLY A 351 -16.56 -28.72 -0.99
C GLY A 351 -15.66 -29.38 0.06
N GLU A 352 -15.90 -30.66 0.33
CA GLU A 352 -15.11 -31.46 1.29
C GLU A 352 -13.65 -31.67 0.84
N ASN A 353 -13.32 -31.47 -0.44
CA ASN A 353 -11.95 -31.57 -0.97
C ASN A 353 -11.15 -30.27 -0.81
N THR A 354 -11.62 -29.32 0.00
CA THR A 354 -10.89 -28.07 0.27
C THR A 354 -9.62 -28.37 1.07
N THR A 355 -8.45 -28.01 0.53
CA THR A 355 -7.14 -28.21 1.15
C THR A 355 -6.54 -26.87 1.61
N GLU A 356 -5.47 -26.89 2.39
CA GLU A 356 -4.71 -25.68 2.73
C GLU A 356 -4.17 -24.96 1.48
N ALA A 357 -3.77 -25.71 0.45
CA ALA A 357 -3.35 -25.14 -0.82
C ALA A 357 -4.49 -24.38 -1.53
N HIS A 358 -5.74 -24.86 -1.41
CA HIS A 358 -6.91 -24.11 -1.88
C HIS A 358 -7.12 -22.84 -1.04
N LEU A 359 -7.03 -22.92 0.29
CA LEU A 359 -7.21 -21.78 1.19
C LEU A 359 -6.13 -20.70 1.06
N LYS A 360 -4.92 -21.08 0.60
CA LYS A 360 -3.85 -20.12 0.24
C LYS A 360 -4.33 -19.09 -0.78
N LEU A 361 -5.16 -19.49 -1.75
CA LEU A 361 -5.70 -18.60 -2.78
C LEU A 361 -6.60 -17.50 -2.20
N ALA A 362 -7.12 -17.69 -0.98
CA ALA A 362 -7.92 -16.70 -0.27
C ALA A 362 -7.08 -15.72 0.58
N GLN A 363 -5.75 -15.88 0.64
CA GLN A 363 -4.87 -15.01 1.42
C GLN A 363 -4.54 -13.75 0.60
N LEU A 364 -5.11 -12.61 0.96
CA LEU A 364 -4.95 -11.34 0.23
C LEU A 364 -4.23 -10.30 1.10
N PRO A 365 -3.53 -9.31 0.50
CA PRO A 365 -2.96 -8.20 1.24
C PRO A 365 -4.03 -7.46 2.06
N GLU A 366 -3.82 -7.34 3.36
CA GLU A 366 -4.77 -6.71 4.27
C GLU A 366 -4.81 -5.19 4.07
N GLY A 367 -5.98 -4.57 4.21
CA GLY A 367 -6.16 -3.13 4.22
C GLY A 367 -7.24 -2.65 3.24
N SER A 368 -7.70 -1.42 3.45
CA SER A 368 -8.74 -0.79 2.62
C SER A 368 -8.31 -0.47 1.20
N GLU A 369 -7.02 -0.56 0.90
CA GLU A 369 -6.46 -0.33 -0.44
C GLU A 369 -6.46 -1.60 -1.30
N THR A 370 -6.84 -2.76 -0.74
CA THR A 370 -6.96 -4.03 -1.45
C THR A 370 -8.42 -4.30 -1.79
N GLU A 371 -8.69 -4.44 -3.08
CA GLU A 371 -10.01 -4.73 -3.64
C GLU A 371 -9.95 -6.05 -4.41
N LEU A 372 -10.93 -6.93 -4.15
CA LEU A 372 -11.16 -8.11 -4.98
C LEU A 372 -11.89 -7.68 -6.25
N ILE A 373 -11.32 -8.00 -7.40
CA ILE A 373 -11.96 -7.73 -8.69
C ILE A 373 -12.86 -8.92 -9.02
N GLU A 374 -14.16 -8.72 -8.88
CA GLU A 374 -15.15 -9.74 -9.24
C GLU A 374 -15.15 -10.00 -10.75
N PHE A 375 -15.08 -11.28 -11.11
CA PHE A 375 -15.24 -11.77 -12.47
C PHE A 375 -15.90 -13.16 -12.45
N GLU A 376 -16.68 -13.45 -13.48
CA GLU A 376 -17.25 -14.77 -13.72
C GLU A 376 -16.17 -15.69 -14.31
N ALA A 377 -15.51 -16.45 -13.45
CA ALA A 377 -14.53 -17.42 -13.87
C ALA A 377 -15.24 -18.61 -14.54
N GLN A 378 -15.00 -18.82 -15.84
CA GLN A 378 -15.38 -20.06 -16.55
C GLN A 378 -14.40 -21.20 -16.27
N THR A 379 -13.85 -21.27 -15.05
CA THR A 379 -12.79 -22.22 -14.66
C THR A 379 -13.24 -23.10 -13.52
N ALA A 380 -12.69 -24.31 -13.45
CA ALA A 380 -12.99 -25.26 -12.37
C ALA A 380 -12.44 -24.82 -11.00
N SER A 381 -11.42 -23.95 -10.97
CA SER A 381 -10.82 -23.41 -9.75
C SER A 381 -10.90 -21.89 -9.72
N PRO A 382 -11.41 -21.27 -8.63
CA PRO A 382 -11.24 -19.85 -8.36
C PRO A 382 -9.76 -19.49 -8.19
N PHE A 383 -9.41 -18.24 -8.47
CA PHE A 383 -8.09 -17.66 -8.21
C PHE A 383 -8.24 -16.17 -7.87
N PRO A 384 -7.27 -15.58 -7.14
CA PRO A 384 -7.34 -14.19 -6.75
C PRO A 384 -7.07 -13.28 -7.96
N LEU A 385 -8.03 -12.40 -8.26
CA LEU A 385 -7.87 -11.26 -9.15
C LEU A 385 -8.07 -10.01 -8.28
N ILE A 386 -6.99 -9.29 -8.00
CA ILE A 386 -7.03 -8.19 -7.04
C ILE A 386 -6.42 -6.92 -7.59
N ARG A 387 -6.84 -5.81 -7.00
CA ARG A 387 -6.13 -4.54 -7.03
C ARG A 387 -5.65 -4.23 -5.63
N CYS A 388 -4.41 -3.81 -5.48
CA CYS A 388 -3.88 -3.23 -4.25
C CYS A 388 -3.23 -1.89 -4.61
N ARG A 389 -3.80 -0.76 -4.18
CA ARG A 389 -3.40 0.59 -4.65
C ARG A 389 -3.51 0.72 -6.18
N ASN A 390 -2.40 0.91 -6.88
CA ASN A 390 -2.31 0.92 -8.34
C ASN A 390 -1.69 -0.36 -8.92
N ILE A 391 -1.58 -1.42 -8.11
CA ILE A 391 -1.04 -2.72 -8.51
C ILE A 391 -2.20 -3.67 -8.78
N TYR A 392 -2.22 -4.28 -9.95
CA TYR A 392 -3.23 -5.24 -10.38
C TYR A 392 -2.56 -6.60 -10.55
N CYS A 393 -3.08 -7.62 -9.89
CA CYS A 393 -2.49 -8.95 -9.87
C CYS A 393 -3.25 -9.90 -10.77
N LEU A 394 -2.64 -10.34 -11.86
CA LEU A 394 -3.23 -11.21 -12.88
C LEU A 394 -2.58 -12.60 -12.89
N PRO A 395 -3.32 -13.63 -13.32
CA PRO A 395 -2.76 -14.97 -13.54
C PRO A 395 -1.70 -14.96 -14.64
N GLY A 396 -0.69 -15.82 -14.52
CA GLY A 396 0.37 -16.00 -15.53
C GLY A 396 0.00 -16.96 -16.66
N ILE A 397 -1.13 -17.67 -16.55
CA ILE A 397 -1.62 -18.55 -17.60
C ILE A 397 -2.32 -17.68 -18.66
N PRO A 398 -1.87 -17.68 -19.93
CA PRO A 398 -2.38 -16.75 -20.95
C PRO A 398 -3.90 -16.80 -21.14
N SER A 399 -4.51 -17.99 -21.12
CA SER A 399 -5.97 -18.13 -21.27
C SER A 399 -6.75 -17.48 -20.11
N LEU A 400 -6.22 -17.56 -18.89
CA LEU A 400 -6.83 -16.92 -17.71
C LEU A 400 -6.60 -15.41 -17.68
N LEU A 401 -5.42 -14.98 -18.14
CA LEU A 401 -5.11 -13.57 -18.27
C LEU A 401 -6.04 -12.92 -19.30
N HIS A 402 -6.19 -13.52 -20.47
CA HIS A 402 -7.07 -13.00 -21.53
C HIS A 402 -8.54 -12.91 -21.08
N SER A 403 -9.03 -13.87 -20.29
CA SER A 403 -10.42 -13.86 -19.82
C SER A 403 -10.68 -12.84 -18.71
N THR A 404 -9.66 -12.52 -17.91
CA THR A 404 -9.77 -11.55 -16.80
C THR A 404 -9.48 -10.13 -17.23
N TRP A 405 -8.72 -9.94 -18.32
CA TRP A 405 -8.28 -8.63 -18.79
C TRP A 405 -9.40 -7.60 -19.02
N PRO A 406 -10.55 -7.92 -19.67
CA PRO A 406 -11.60 -6.94 -19.88
C PRO A 406 -12.10 -6.31 -18.58
N ARG A 407 -12.20 -7.12 -17.52
CA ARG A 407 -12.64 -6.65 -16.20
C ARG A 407 -11.56 -5.78 -15.53
N VAL A 408 -10.30 -6.20 -15.61
CA VAL A 408 -9.17 -5.39 -15.09
C VAL A 408 -9.07 -4.06 -15.83
N LEU A 409 -9.27 -4.05 -17.13
CA LEU A 409 -9.25 -2.82 -17.93
C LEU A 409 -10.39 -1.86 -17.55
N GLU A 410 -11.58 -2.38 -17.28
CA GLU A 410 -12.70 -1.58 -16.77
C GLU A 410 -12.36 -0.94 -15.41
N GLU A 411 -11.77 -1.71 -14.49
CA GLU A 411 -11.27 -1.21 -13.21
C GLU A 411 -10.20 -0.12 -13.40
N ILE A 412 -9.23 -0.33 -14.29
CA ILE A 412 -8.20 0.68 -14.60
C ILE A 412 -8.85 1.95 -15.14
N SER A 413 -9.81 1.83 -16.06
CA SER A 413 -10.47 2.96 -16.71
C SER A 413 -11.23 3.82 -15.68
N ARG A 414 -11.89 3.18 -14.71
CA ARG A 414 -12.58 3.88 -13.60
C ARG A 414 -11.64 4.71 -12.74
N HIS A 415 -10.39 4.26 -12.54
CA HIS A 415 -9.42 4.91 -11.66
C HIS A 415 -8.48 5.90 -12.36
N THR A 416 -8.23 5.71 -13.66
CA THR A 416 -7.26 6.53 -14.40
C THR A 416 -7.90 7.63 -15.25
N GLN A 417 -9.23 7.65 -15.38
CA GLN A 417 -9.97 8.52 -16.32
C GLN A 417 -9.42 8.44 -17.75
N ALA A 418 -8.79 7.32 -18.12
CA ALA A 418 -8.24 7.11 -19.45
C ALA A 418 -9.35 7.25 -20.51
N ALA A 419 -9.13 8.08 -21.53
CA ALA A 419 -10.02 8.17 -22.67
C ALA A 419 -10.01 6.82 -23.41
N PRO A 420 -11.17 6.18 -23.69
CA PRO A 420 -11.18 4.76 -24.01
C PRO A 420 -10.62 4.35 -25.39
N GLN A 421 -10.10 5.26 -26.21
CA GLN A 421 -9.83 4.96 -27.62
C GLN A 421 -8.53 5.60 -28.08
N CYS A 422 -7.47 4.82 -28.13
CA CYS A 422 -6.30 5.10 -28.96
C CYS A 422 -6.60 4.56 -30.35
N HIS A 423 -6.61 5.41 -31.36
CA HIS A 423 -6.75 5.01 -32.75
C HIS A 423 -5.37 4.84 -33.37
N SER A 424 -5.15 3.74 -34.10
CA SER A 424 -3.93 3.51 -34.84
C SER A 424 -4.16 3.41 -36.35
N ILE A 425 -3.19 3.91 -37.11
CA ILE A 425 -3.11 3.78 -38.57
C ILE A 425 -1.75 3.20 -38.92
N MET A 426 -1.75 2.08 -39.65
CA MET A 426 -0.54 1.47 -40.19
C MET A 426 -0.46 1.73 -41.70
N LEU A 427 0.60 2.39 -42.14
CA LEU A 427 0.94 2.57 -43.55
C LEU A 427 2.02 1.56 -43.92
N ARG A 428 1.74 0.68 -44.89
CA ARG A 428 2.75 -0.21 -45.46
C ARG A 428 3.33 0.39 -46.71
N LEU A 429 4.66 0.41 -46.80
CA LEU A 429 5.38 0.98 -47.92
C LEU A 429 6.21 -0.08 -48.66
N SER A 430 6.27 0.03 -50.00
CA SER A 430 7.01 -0.87 -50.90
C SER A 430 8.52 -0.59 -50.97
N THR A 431 9.07 0.18 -50.03
CA THR A 431 10.48 0.55 -50.02
C THR A 431 11.21 -0.12 -48.86
N ASP A 432 12.43 -0.57 -49.15
CA ASP A 432 13.42 -1.08 -48.19
C ASP A 432 14.36 0.01 -47.67
N ASP A 433 14.29 1.23 -48.23
CA ASP A 433 15.07 2.39 -47.82
C ASP A 433 14.26 3.31 -46.89
N GLU A 434 14.44 3.12 -45.59
CA GLU A 434 13.81 3.94 -44.54
C GLU A 434 14.19 5.43 -44.65
N THR A 435 15.32 5.77 -45.28
CA THR A 435 15.74 7.18 -45.41
C THR A 435 14.76 7.99 -46.26
N VAL A 436 14.06 7.35 -47.20
CA VAL A 436 13.05 7.97 -48.06
C VAL A 436 11.89 8.57 -47.26
N VAL A 437 11.56 7.96 -46.11
CA VAL A 437 10.47 8.41 -45.24
C VAL A 437 10.94 9.19 -44.02
N SER A 438 12.23 9.14 -43.70
CA SER A 438 12.81 9.82 -42.53
C SER A 438 12.53 11.33 -42.48
N GLY A 439 12.72 12.05 -43.59
CA GLY A 439 12.45 13.49 -43.68
C GLY A 439 10.97 13.84 -43.49
N PRO A 440 10.06 13.27 -44.30
CA PRO A 440 8.61 13.42 -44.12
C PRO A 440 8.14 13.08 -42.70
N LEU A 441 8.62 11.95 -42.14
CA LEU A 441 8.25 11.50 -40.80
C LEU A 441 8.73 12.47 -39.72
N GLN A 442 9.96 13.01 -39.82
CA GLN A 442 10.47 14.03 -38.90
C GLN A 442 9.65 15.33 -38.95
N GLU A 443 9.22 15.76 -40.15
CA GLU A 443 8.42 16.95 -40.30
C GLU A 443 7.03 16.81 -39.68
N VAL A 444 6.34 15.70 -39.96
CA VAL A 444 5.03 15.40 -39.38
C VAL A 444 5.15 15.18 -37.86
N SER A 445 6.19 14.46 -37.40
CA SER A 445 6.46 14.27 -35.97
C SER A 445 6.74 15.58 -35.24
N ARG A 446 7.42 16.54 -35.87
CA ARG A 446 7.66 17.86 -35.27
C ARG A 446 6.39 18.69 -35.14
N LYS A 447 5.42 18.50 -36.06
CA LYS A 447 4.17 19.25 -36.07
C LYS A 447 3.09 18.62 -35.17
N PHE A 448 3.01 17.30 -35.14
CA PHE A 448 1.95 16.56 -34.44
C PHE A 448 2.47 15.73 -33.26
N GLY A 449 3.77 15.70 -32.97
CA GLY A 449 4.36 14.81 -31.97
C GLY A 449 3.92 15.02 -30.53
N GLU A 450 3.24 16.14 -30.22
CA GLU A 450 2.59 16.35 -28.93
C GLU A 450 1.29 15.56 -28.79
N THR A 451 0.60 15.26 -29.89
CA THR A 451 -0.71 14.60 -29.92
C THR A 451 -0.70 13.23 -30.61
N VAL A 452 0.21 12.99 -31.54
CA VAL A 452 0.32 11.76 -32.35
C VAL A 452 1.69 11.11 -32.12
N SER A 453 1.69 9.82 -31.79
CA SER A 453 2.90 9.00 -31.70
C SER A 453 3.23 8.40 -33.06
N PHE A 454 4.51 8.41 -33.44
CA PHE A 454 5.00 7.92 -34.72
C PHE A 454 6.00 6.78 -34.51
N GLY A 455 5.87 5.72 -35.29
CA GLY A 455 6.81 4.60 -35.33
C GLY A 455 7.18 4.24 -36.77
N SER A 456 8.39 3.74 -36.98
CA SER A 456 8.88 3.22 -38.26
C SER A 456 9.52 1.86 -38.00
N TYR A 457 9.11 0.86 -38.78
CA TYR A 457 9.53 -0.53 -38.59
C TYR A 457 9.91 -1.15 -39.94
N PRO A 458 11.15 -1.66 -40.10
CA PRO A 458 11.49 -2.43 -41.28
C PRO A 458 10.74 -3.77 -41.27
N LEU A 459 10.16 -4.13 -42.41
CA LEU A 459 9.49 -5.41 -42.62
C LEU A 459 10.44 -6.34 -43.40
N SER A 460 10.94 -7.38 -42.74
CA SER A 460 11.73 -8.43 -43.38
C SER A 460 10.82 -9.55 -43.91
N GLN A 461 10.86 -9.79 -45.23
CA GLN A 461 10.26 -10.91 -45.97
C GLN A 461 9.03 -11.58 -45.33
N GLN A 462 7.88 -10.90 -45.38
CA GLN A 462 6.57 -11.58 -45.35
C GLN A 462 6.12 -11.87 -46.79
N ALA A 463 4.99 -12.57 -46.97
CA ALA A 463 4.47 -13.01 -48.27
C ALA A 463 4.32 -11.89 -49.33
N ASP A 464 4.27 -10.63 -48.90
CA ASP A 464 4.07 -9.44 -49.75
C ASP A 464 5.37 -8.66 -50.07
N GLY A 465 6.55 -9.18 -49.67
CA GLY A 465 7.86 -8.56 -49.95
C GLY A 465 8.50 -7.79 -48.79
N ALA A 466 9.70 -7.24 -49.01
CA ALA A 466 10.39 -6.36 -48.07
C ALA A 466 9.83 -4.93 -48.15
N GLY A 467 9.74 -4.22 -47.03
CA GLY A 467 9.11 -2.90 -46.98
C GLY A 467 9.33 -2.17 -45.65
N VAL A 468 8.69 -1.01 -45.50
CA VAL A 468 8.67 -0.24 -44.24
C VAL A 468 7.23 -0.06 -43.78
N ALA A 469 6.95 -0.31 -42.50
CA ALA A 469 5.68 0.00 -41.86
C ALA A 469 5.82 1.27 -41.02
N LEU A 470 4.96 2.25 -41.29
CA LEU A 470 4.81 3.43 -40.44
C LEU A 470 3.57 3.28 -39.57
N SER A 471 3.71 3.53 -38.27
CA SER A 471 2.62 3.49 -37.28
C SER A 471 2.33 4.91 -36.80
N LEU A 472 1.08 5.33 -36.85
CA LEU A 472 0.60 6.58 -36.28
C LEU A 472 -0.47 6.25 -35.25
N GLU A 473 -0.39 6.86 -34.07
CA GLU A 473 -1.33 6.61 -32.98
C GLU A 473 -1.73 7.88 -32.25
N SER A 474 -3.02 8.05 -31.97
CA SER A 474 -3.51 9.15 -31.16
C SER A 474 -4.89 8.84 -30.56
N SER A 475 -5.20 9.47 -29.43
CA SER A 475 -6.55 9.58 -28.91
C SER A 475 -7.35 10.73 -29.53
N ASP A 476 -6.73 11.57 -30.36
CA ASP A 476 -7.39 12.63 -31.14
C ASP A 476 -7.50 12.18 -32.61
N CYS A 477 -8.70 11.73 -33.01
CA CYS A 477 -8.97 11.28 -34.37
C CYS A 477 -8.68 12.36 -35.41
N ALA A 478 -8.97 13.63 -35.11
CA ALA A 478 -8.77 14.72 -36.06
C ALA A 478 -7.27 14.99 -36.26
N ALA A 479 -6.50 14.99 -35.18
CA ALA A 479 -5.04 15.10 -35.26
C ALA A 479 -4.41 13.90 -35.96
N LEU A 480 -4.92 12.68 -35.71
CA LEU A 480 -4.44 11.46 -36.36
C LEU A 480 -4.69 11.49 -37.87
N SER A 481 -5.91 11.81 -38.31
CA SER A 481 -6.24 11.93 -39.73
C SER A 481 -5.45 13.05 -40.41
N ALA A 482 -5.29 14.20 -39.76
CA ALA A 482 -4.49 15.30 -40.30
C ALA A 482 -2.99 14.92 -40.43
N ALA A 483 -2.45 14.18 -39.46
CA ALA A 483 -1.08 13.69 -39.51
C ALA A 483 -0.89 12.63 -40.61
N GLU A 484 -1.84 11.70 -40.77
CA GLU A 484 -1.85 10.71 -41.85
C GLU A 484 -1.88 11.39 -43.22
N GLU A 485 -2.84 12.29 -43.45
CA GLU A 485 -2.98 13.00 -44.73
C GLU A 485 -1.71 13.76 -45.09
N GLN A 486 -1.11 14.47 -44.13
CA GLN A 486 0.14 15.19 -44.37
C GLN A 486 1.30 14.24 -44.65
N LEU A 487 1.41 13.13 -43.91
CA LEU A 487 2.47 12.16 -44.11
C LEU A 487 2.36 11.48 -45.48
N VAL A 488 1.16 11.03 -45.86
CA VAL A 488 0.93 10.43 -47.18
C VAL A 488 1.14 11.45 -48.30
N GLY A 489 0.74 12.70 -48.11
CA GLY A 489 0.99 13.77 -49.08
C GLY A 489 2.47 14.16 -49.23
N SER A 490 3.29 13.83 -48.23
CA SER A 490 4.74 14.10 -48.23
C SER A 490 5.57 12.89 -48.72
N ILE A 491 4.94 11.74 -48.93
CA ILE A 491 5.55 10.51 -49.46
C ILE A 491 5.10 10.32 -50.91
N ARG A 492 5.94 9.69 -51.73
CA ARG A 492 5.58 9.35 -53.12
C ARG A 492 4.40 8.37 -53.12
N PRO A 493 3.28 8.66 -53.82
CA PRO A 493 2.06 7.84 -53.79
C PRO A 493 2.31 6.37 -54.18
N GLU A 494 3.26 6.11 -55.06
CA GLU A 494 3.61 4.77 -55.57
C GLU A 494 4.27 3.88 -54.50
N LEU A 495 4.75 4.49 -53.42
CA LEU A 495 5.36 3.76 -52.32
C LEU A 495 4.33 3.24 -51.32
N VAL A 496 3.11 3.78 -51.26
CA VAL A 496 2.09 3.37 -50.29
C VAL A 496 1.35 2.14 -50.81
N LEU A 497 1.63 0.97 -50.25
CA LEU A 497 1.00 -0.30 -50.63
C LEU A 497 -0.39 -0.46 -50.04
N SER A 498 -0.54 -0.17 -48.76
CA SER A 498 -1.81 -0.27 -48.08
C SER A 498 -1.90 0.66 -46.87
N ARG A 499 -3.12 1.02 -46.54
CA ARG A 499 -3.49 1.76 -45.33
C ARG A 499 -4.39 0.86 -44.52
N VAL A 500 -3.96 0.54 -43.31
CA VAL A 500 -4.72 -0.31 -42.40
C VAL A 500 -5.04 0.53 -41.17
N PRO A 501 -6.22 1.19 -41.14
CA PRO A 501 -6.77 1.68 -39.88
C PRO A 501 -7.07 0.48 -38.97
N ASP A 502 -7.10 0.71 -37.65
CA ASP A 502 -7.13 -0.32 -36.62
C ASP A 502 -7.92 -1.61 -36.97
N ALA A 503 -7.32 -2.76 -36.64
CA ALA A 503 -7.83 -4.11 -36.84
C ALA A 503 -8.98 -4.50 -35.88
N SER A 504 -9.85 -3.55 -35.54
CA SER A 504 -11.04 -3.75 -34.70
C SER A 504 -12.35 -3.20 -35.31
N SER A 505 -12.35 -2.71 -36.55
CA SER A 505 -13.59 -2.49 -37.32
C SER A 505 -13.84 -3.66 -38.29
N LEU A 506 -14.30 -4.79 -37.75
CA LEU A 506 -15.35 -5.57 -38.41
C LEU A 506 -16.65 -5.20 -37.68
N ASP A 507 -17.67 -4.86 -38.47
CA ASP A 507 -18.98 -4.27 -38.15
C ASP A 507 -18.95 -2.71 -38.21
N CYS A 508 -19.19 -2.06 -39.36
CA CYS A 508 -20.39 -2.11 -40.22
C CYS A 508 -20.84 -3.46 -40.79
#